data_AF-Q5B022-F1
#
_entry.id   AF-Q5B022-F1
#
_cell.length_a   1.000
_cell.length_b   1.000
_cell.length_c   1.000
_cell.angle_alpha   90.00
_cell.angle_beta   90.00
_cell.angle_gamma   90.00
#
_symmetry.space_group_name_H-M   'P 1'
#
loop_
_entity.id
_entity.type
_entity.pdbx_description
1 polymer ?
#
loop_
_entity_poly.entity_id
_entity_poly.type
_entity_poly.pdbx_seq_one_letter_code
_entity_poly.pdbx_strand_id
1 'polypeptide(L)'
;MGRKTYDSIPPRLRPLGKRLNVVISRDPDGSVAERVKIDLESKLEREREAAEAKAKQQPQNQAEGRNSGEEPVNAAAVTAVVAPPVKEGSTGAFVERSLEEALRRLDNAAAGEEGVGNIYVIGGAEIYNASLKLGSRSENERTIRIVMTDVEKLDGSGFECDTFFPVDAEELNSGKWRKVSPAEVTGWVGEEVTGEWTEEGDVRVRMVGSCVSIE
;
A
#
# COMPACT_ATOMS: atom_id res chain seq x y z
N MET A 1 -5.62 3.73 -2.11
CA MET A 1 -6.64 2.73 -2.52
C MET A 1 -8.01 3.38 -2.55
N GLY A 2 -8.96 2.84 -3.31
CA GLY A 2 -10.35 3.35 -3.33
C GLY A 2 -11.16 2.86 -2.13
N ARG A 3 -12.22 3.59 -1.76
CA ARG A 3 -13.12 3.23 -0.65
C ARG A 3 -13.63 1.78 -0.73
N LYS A 4 -14.09 1.33 -1.90
CA LYS A 4 -14.59 -0.05 -2.09
C LYS A 4 -13.51 -1.12 -1.82
N THR A 5 -12.27 -0.84 -2.23
CA THR A 5 -11.12 -1.72 -1.98
C THR A 5 -10.72 -1.73 -0.50
N TYR A 6 -10.82 -0.60 0.18
CA TYR A 6 -10.64 -0.57 1.63
C TYR A 6 -11.72 -1.37 2.36
N ASP A 7 -12.98 -1.23 1.93
CA ASP A 7 -14.11 -1.96 2.51
C ASP A 7 -14.03 -3.47 2.28
N SER A 8 -13.39 -3.93 1.20
CA SER A 8 -13.22 -5.37 0.90
C SER A 8 -12.13 -6.05 1.74
N ILE A 9 -11.26 -5.29 2.39
CA ILE A 9 -10.26 -5.85 3.33
C ILE A 9 -10.99 -6.26 4.61
N PRO A 10 -10.79 -7.49 5.13
CA PRO A 10 -11.40 -7.91 6.38
C PRO A 10 -11.16 -6.88 7.50
N PRO A 11 -12.18 -6.54 8.34
CA PRO A 11 -12.05 -5.49 9.35
C PRO A 11 -10.85 -5.68 10.30
N ARG A 12 -10.50 -6.94 10.61
CA ARG A 12 -9.34 -7.25 11.45
C ARG A 12 -8.00 -6.93 10.77
N LEU A 13 -7.93 -6.93 9.44
CA LEU A 13 -6.70 -6.70 8.67
C LEU A 13 -6.54 -5.25 8.22
N ARG A 14 -7.58 -4.42 8.29
CA ARG A 14 -7.49 -2.99 7.97
C ARG A 14 -7.32 -2.12 9.23
N PRO A 15 -6.62 -0.98 9.12
CA PRO A 15 -5.74 -0.60 8.01
C PRO A 15 -4.55 -1.58 7.90
N LEU A 16 -3.93 -1.64 6.72
CA LEU A 16 -2.80 -2.53 6.49
C LEU A 16 -1.62 -2.08 7.37
N GLY A 17 -1.14 -2.97 8.24
CA GLY A 17 -0.09 -2.65 9.20
C GLY A 17 1.24 -2.28 8.56
N LYS A 18 2.04 -1.50 9.28
CA LYS A 18 3.37 -0.99 8.89
C LYS A 18 3.39 -0.15 7.61
N ARG A 19 2.25 0.47 7.28
CA ARG A 19 2.03 1.27 6.07
C ARG A 19 1.16 2.47 6.39
N LEU A 20 1.33 3.51 5.58
CA LEU A 20 0.39 4.63 5.51
C LEU A 20 -0.72 4.29 4.51
N ASN A 21 -1.95 4.15 5.00
CA ASN A 21 -3.11 3.79 4.21
C ASN A 21 -3.87 5.05 3.78
N VAL A 22 -3.91 5.34 2.49
CA VAL A 22 -4.68 6.47 1.96
C VAL A 22 -5.94 5.95 1.26
N VAL A 23 -7.11 6.30 1.79
CA VAL A 23 -8.41 5.88 1.26
C VAL A 23 -9.03 7.03 0.46
N ILE A 24 -9.31 6.80 -0.82
CA ILE A 24 -9.93 7.80 -1.69
C ILE A 24 -11.45 7.66 -1.62
N SER A 25 -12.14 8.73 -1.22
CA SER A 25 -13.60 8.79 -1.04
C SER A 25 -14.14 10.17 -1.39
N ARG A 26 -15.29 10.25 -2.07
CA ARG A 26 -15.99 11.53 -2.30
C ARG A 26 -16.58 12.16 -1.03
N ASP A 27 -16.60 11.40 0.06
CA ASP A 27 -17.01 11.82 1.39
C ASP A 27 -15.80 11.72 2.34
N PRO A 28 -14.87 12.69 2.30
CA PRO A 28 -13.62 12.64 3.07
C PRO A 28 -13.78 13.03 4.54
N ASP A 29 -14.90 13.68 4.90
CA ASP A 29 -15.18 14.19 6.25
C ASP A 29 -16.38 13.49 6.92
N GLY A 30 -17.06 12.60 6.20
CA GLY A 30 -18.24 11.89 6.71
C GLY A 30 -17.94 10.49 7.22
N SER A 31 -18.85 9.56 6.94
CA SER A 31 -18.87 8.23 7.56
C SER A 31 -17.64 7.38 7.25
N VAL A 32 -16.99 7.64 6.10
CA VAL A 32 -15.78 6.93 5.69
C VAL A 32 -14.59 7.35 6.55
N ALA A 33 -14.47 8.65 6.85
CA ALA A 33 -13.41 9.21 7.68
C ALA A 33 -13.46 8.64 9.10
N GLU A 34 -14.66 8.65 9.68
CA GLU A 34 -14.89 8.13 11.03
C GLU A 34 -14.58 6.63 11.11
N ARG A 35 -15.00 5.84 10.12
CA ARG A 35 -14.68 4.41 10.06
C ARG A 35 -13.17 4.17 9.97
N VAL A 36 -12.47 4.87 9.10
CA VAL A 36 -11.01 4.72 8.95
C VAL A 36 -10.28 5.08 10.25
N LYS A 37 -10.77 6.10 10.97
CA LYS A 37 -10.25 6.49 12.29
C LYS A 37 -10.45 5.37 13.32
N ILE A 38 -11.66 4.85 13.46
CA ILE A 38 -11.99 3.76 14.39
C ILE A 38 -11.16 2.50 14.08
N ASP A 39 -11.04 2.14 12.79
CA ASP A 39 -10.24 1.01 12.36
C ASP A 39 -8.75 1.21 12.73
N LEU A 40 -8.21 2.42 12.54
CA LEU A 40 -6.83 2.77 12.87
C LEU A 40 -6.57 2.68 14.38
N GLU A 41 -7.43 3.28 15.21
CA GLU A 41 -7.33 3.22 16.67
C GLU A 41 -7.34 1.76 17.14
N SER A 42 -8.28 0.95 16.63
CA SER A 42 -8.38 -0.48 16.92
C SER A 42 -7.16 -1.27 16.45
N LYS A 43 -6.49 -0.84 15.38
CA LYS A 43 -5.29 -1.47 14.83
C LYS A 43 -4.07 -1.15 15.67
N LEU A 44 -3.90 0.10 16.07
CA LEU A 44 -2.80 0.54 16.92
C LEU A 44 -2.86 -0.11 18.30
N GLU A 45 -4.06 -0.22 18.90
CA GLU A 45 -4.23 -0.90 20.19
C GLU A 45 -3.79 -2.37 20.10
N ARG A 46 -4.23 -3.09 19.08
CA ARG A 46 -3.81 -4.50 18.88
C ARG A 46 -2.32 -4.65 18.62
N GLU A 47 -1.69 -3.72 17.90
CA GLU A 47 -0.26 -3.74 17.66
C GLU A 47 0.53 -3.46 18.95
N ARG A 48 0.02 -2.56 19.80
CA ARG A 48 0.57 -2.29 21.14
C ARG A 48 0.44 -3.50 22.06
N GLU A 49 -0.75 -4.07 22.21
CA GLU A 49 -0.98 -5.27 23.02
C GLU A 49 -0.08 -6.43 22.56
N ALA A 50 0.06 -6.64 21.25
CA ALA A 50 0.94 -7.66 20.69
C ALA A 50 2.42 -7.37 20.96
N ALA A 51 2.86 -6.10 20.93
CA ALA A 51 4.22 -5.72 21.27
C ALA A 51 4.51 -5.94 22.76
N GLU A 52 3.58 -5.55 23.65
CA GLU A 52 3.68 -5.78 25.10
C GLU A 52 3.70 -7.28 25.44
N ALA A 53 2.86 -8.09 24.78
CA ALA A 53 2.86 -9.55 24.96
C ALA A 53 4.17 -10.19 24.50
N LYS A 54 4.74 -9.75 23.36
CA LYS A 54 6.05 -10.20 22.89
C LYS A 54 7.18 -9.82 23.84
N ALA A 55 7.14 -8.61 24.40
CA ALA A 55 8.13 -8.15 25.38
C ALA A 55 8.10 -8.97 26.68
N LYS A 56 6.91 -9.39 27.13
CA LYS A 56 6.73 -10.24 28.33
C LYS A 56 7.16 -11.71 28.14
N GLN A 57 7.32 -12.17 26.89
CA GLN A 57 7.67 -13.56 26.56
C GLN A 57 9.17 -13.80 26.29
N GLN A 58 10.03 -12.79 26.39
CA GLN A 58 11.49 -12.97 26.34
C GLN A 58 12.03 -13.38 27.74
N PRO A 59 12.75 -14.50 27.88
CA PRO A 59 13.36 -14.87 29.15
C PRO A 59 14.50 -13.93 29.51
N GLN A 60 14.48 -13.44 30.75
CA GLN A 60 15.57 -12.71 31.39
C GLN A 60 16.84 -13.59 31.44
N ASN A 61 17.87 -13.24 30.69
CA ASN A 61 19.26 -13.52 31.07
C ASN A 61 19.87 -12.18 31.53
N GLN A 62 20.14 -12.07 32.83
CA GLN A 62 20.73 -10.88 33.47
C GLN A 62 22.25 -10.83 33.29
N ALA A 63 22.78 -9.62 33.02
CA ALA A 63 23.73 -8.89 33.89
C ALA A 63 24.13 -7.56 33.21
N GLU A 64 23.61 -6.44 33.72
CA GLU A 64 24.33 -5.39 34.48
C GLU A 64 24.89 -4.23 33.62
N GLY A 65 24.39 -3.00 33.85
CA GLY A 65 25.01 -1.79 33.30
C GLY A 65 24.18 -0.51 33.24
N ARG A 66 23.92 0.11 34.40
CA ARG A 66 23.80 1.58 34.67
C ARG A 66 22.82 2.50 33.88
N ASN A 67 21.99 3.17 34.69
CA ASN A 67 21.04 4.27 34.43
C ASN A 67 21.51 5.44 33.55
N SER A 68 20.60 5.89 32.67
CA SER A 68 20.01 7.25 32.63
C SER A 68 18.91 7.19 31.55
N GLY A 69 17.62 7.26 31.85
CA GLY A 69 16.92 8.39 32.44
C GLY A 69 16.06 9.00 31.34
N GLU A 70 14.83 8.49 31.16
CA GLU A 70 13.80 9.15 30.36
C GLU A 70 12.42 8.75 30.90
N GLU A 71 11.68 9.76 31.35
CA GLU A 71 10.32 9.66 31.89
C GLU A 71 9.29 9.30 30.82
N PRO A 72 8.13 8.73 31.21
CA PRO A 72 7.12 8.28 30.28
C PRO A 72 6.49 9.47 29.56
N VAL A 73 6.60 9.52 28.23
CA VAL A 73 5.90 10.52 27.43
C VAL A 73 4.38 10.31 27.49
N ASN A 74 3.79 11.23 28.24
CA ASN A 74 2.40 11.65 28.38
C ASN A 74 1.37 11.05 27.39
N ALA A 75 0.35 10.43 27.97
CA ALA A 75 -0.92 10.17 27.33
C ALA A 75 -1.70 11.49 27.17
N ALA A 76 -1.69 12.08 25.98
CA ALA A 76 -2.59 13.19 25.64
C ALA A 76 -2.79 13.32 24.11
N ALA A 77 -4.04 13.59 23.73
CA ALA A 77 -4.55 13.98 22.40
C ALA A 77 -4.85 12.84 21.39
N VAL A 78 -5.98 12.16 21.61
CA VAL A 78 -6.66 11.33 20.60
C VAL A 78 -7.47 12.24 19.66
N THR A 79 -6.77 12.95 18.79
CA THR A 79 -7.33 13.56 17.57
C THR A 79 -6.28 13.40 16.49
N ALA A 80 -6.22 12.23 15.85
CA ALA A 80 -5.30 12.06 14.75
C ALA A 80 -5.84 11.06 13.72
N VAL A 81 -6.49 11.60 12.70
CA VAL A 81 -6.15 11.21 11.33
C VAL A 81 -4.63 11.35 11.26
N VAL A 82 -3.89 10.25 11.20
CA VAL A 82 -2.42 10.33 11.17
C VAL A 82 -2.03 10.84 9.78
N ALA A 83 -2.00 12.16 9.66
CA ALA A 83 -1.39 12.89 8.58
C ALA A 83 0.10 12.56 8.56
N PRO A 84 0.73 12.42 7.38
CA PRO A 84 2.18 12.31 7.32
C PRO A 84 2.85 13.56 7.93
N PRO A 85 4.04 13.43 8.55
CA PRO A 85 4.95 12.28 8.51
C PRO A 85 4.54 11.12 9.43
N VAL A 86 4.77 9.89 8.96
CA VAL A 86 4.53 8.66 9.71
C VAL A 86 5.85 7.91 9.74
N LYS A 87 6.38 7.67 10.95
CA LYS A 87 7.65 6.96 11.16
C LYS A 87 7.68 5.67 10.34
N GLU A 88 8.81 5.38 9.69
CA GLU A 88 8.95 4.16 8.89
C GLU A 88 8.55 2.91 9.68
N GLY A 89 7.74 2.05 9.06
CA GLY A 89 7.23 0.84 9.68
C GLY A 89 6.08 1.04 10.68
N SER A 90 5.61 2.27 10.91
CA SER A 90 4.39 2.51 11.69
C SER A 90 3.12 2.47 10.84
N THR A 91 1.99 2.20 11.47
CA THR A 91 0.69 2.09 10.82
C THR A 91 -0.03 3.44 10.88
N GLY A 92 -0.41 3.99 9.73
CA GLY A 92 -1.21 5.20 9.63
C GLY A 92 -2.38 5.02 8.66
N ALA A 93 -3.41 5.84 8.78
CA ALA A 93 -4.51 5.88 7.83
C ALA A 93 -5.18 7.26 7.78
N PHE A 94 -5.52 7.71 6.56
CA PHE A 94 -6.33 8.90 6.35
C PHE A 94 -7.17 8.80 5.06
N VAL A 95 -8.17 9.67 4.97
CA VAL A 95 -9.07 9.76 3.83
C VAL A 95 -8.76 11.01 3.02
N GLU A 96 -8.83 10.89 1.70
CA GLU A 96 -8.70 12.00 0.76
C GLU A 96 -9.80 11.98 -0.28
N ARG A 97 -10.10 13.16 -0.83
CA ARG A 97 -11.19 13.31 -1.81
C ARG A 97 -10.84 12.87 -3.22
N SER A 98 -9.56 12.90 -3.57
CA SER A 98 -9.04 12.54 -4.88
C SER A 98 -7.62 11.97 -4.80
N LEU A 99 -7.22 11.25 -5.85
CA LEU A 99 -5.88 10.71 -5.97
C LEU A 99 -4.84 11.84 -6.08
N GLU A 100 -5.17 12.93 -6.77
CA GLU A 100 -4.32 14.10 -6.95
C GLU A 100 -4.05 14.83 -5.64
N GLU A 101 -5.07 15.03 -4.81
CA GLU A 101 -4.90 15.66 -3.49
C GLU A 101 -4.09 14.76 -2.55
N ALA A 102 -4.35 13.45 -2.57
CA ALA A 102 -3.55 12.48 -1.83
C ALA A 102 -2.07 12.53 -2.23
N LEU A 103 -1.78 12.49 -3.54
CA LEU A 103 -0.42 12.54 -4.04
C LEU A 103 0.28 13.86 -3.68
N ARG A 104 -0.41 15.01 -3.82
CA ARG A 104 0.14 16.32 -3.43
C ARG A 104 0.48 16.36 -1.94
N ARG A 105 -0.39 15.81 -1.09
CA ARG A 105 -0.15 15.74 0.36
C ARG A 105 1.04 14.85 0.70
N LEU A 106 1.19 13.72 0.00
CA LEU A 106 2.33 12.82 0.18
C LEU A 106 3.65 13.46 -0.30
N ASP A 107 3.64 14.18 -1.43
CA ASP A 107 4.82 14.90 -1.92
C ASP A 107 5.27 15.98 -0.93
N ASN A 108 4.32 16.74 -0.40
CA ASN A 108 4.62 17.77 0.60
C ASN A 108 5.22 17.18 1.88
N ALA A 109 4.79 15.98 2.27
CA ALA A 109 5.37 15.29 3.42
C ALA A 109 6.73 14.65 3.10
N ALA A 110 6.96 14.21 1.87
CA ALA A 110 8.23 13.67 1.42
C ALA A 110 9.38 14.70 1.44
N ALA A 111 9.05 15.99 1.40
CA ALA A 111 10.03 17.08 1.54
C ALA A 111 10.55 17.28 2.99
N GLY A 112 10.02 16.56 3.98
CA GLY A 112 10.50 16.58 5.37
C GLY A 112 11.57 15.53 5.68
N GLU A 113 12.15 15.59 6.88
CA GLU A 113 13.21 14.66 7.33
C GLU A 113 12.74 13.19 7.48
N GLU A 114 11.44 12.98 7.68
CA GLU A 114 10.77 11.67 7.75
C GLU A 114 9.92 11.44 6.49
N GLY A 115 10.59 11.42 5.33
CA GLY A 115 9.94 11.35 4.02
C GLY A 115 9.08 10.12 3.78
N VAL A 116 8.19 10.20 2.79
CA VAL A 116 7.37 9.07 2.34
C VAL A 116 8.22 8.15 1.47
N GLY A 117 8.21 6.85 1.74
CA GLY A 117 8.84 5.83 0.89
C GLY A 117 8.08 5.60 -0.43
N ASN A 118 8.06 4.35 -0.92
CA ASN A 118 7.36 4.02 -2.15
C ASN A 118 5.83 4.19 -2.03
N ILE A 119 5.23 4.89 -2.99
CA ILE A 119 3.77 5.03 -3.09
C ILE A 119 3.21 3.92 -3.98
N TYR A 120 2.37 3.06 -3.40
CA TYR A 120 1.70 1.98 -4.12
C TYR A 120 0.21 2.28 -4.30
N VAL A 121 -0.26 2.21 -5.54
CA VAL A 121 -1.68 2.18 -5.86
C VAL A 121 -2.16 0.74 -5.90
N ILE A 122 -2.91 0.32 -4.88
CA ILE A 122 -3.42 -1.07 -4.76
C ILE A 122 -4.87 -1.23 -5.25
N GLY A 123 -5.32 -0.33 -6.13
CA GLY A 123 -6.64 -0.37 -6.77
C GLY A 123 -7.77 0.35 -6.01
N GLY A 124 -9.04 0.11 -6.37
CA GLY A 124 -9.53 -0.80 -7.43
C GLY A 124 -9.53 -0.19 -8.84
N ALA A 125 -10.31 -0.76 -9.76
CA ALA A 125 -10.36 -0.36 -11.17
C ALA A 125 -10.55 1.15 -11.41
N GLU A 126 -11.44 1.80 -10.64
CA GLU A 126 -11.64 3.26 -10.70
C GLU A 126 -10.35 4.03 -10.37
N ILE A 127 -9.58 3.59 -9.37
CA ILE A 127 -8.33 4.22 -8.94
C ILE A 127 -7.18 3.86 -9.87
N TYR A 128 -7.11 2.62 -10.38
CA TYR A 128 -6.15 2.25 -11.42
C TYR A 128 -6.33 3.16 -12.64
N ASN A 129 -7.57 3.34 -13.11
CA ASN A 129 -7.85 4.19 -14.27
C ASN A 129 -7.45 5.65 -13.99
N ALA A 130 -7.77 6.19 -12.81
CA ALA A 130 -7.34 7.54 -12.42
C ALA A 130 -5.82 7.67 -12.40
N SER A 131 -5.10 6.65 -11.92
CA SER A 131 -3.64 6.64 -11.83
C SER A 131 -3.00 6.71 -13.22
N LEU A 132 -3.46 5.87 -14.15
CA LEU A 132 -2.94 5.84 -15.52
C LEU A 132 -3.15 7.16 -16.26
N LYS A 133 -4.28 7.83 -16.04
CA LYS A 133 -4.56 9.16 -16.60
C LYS A 133 -3.66 10.26 -16.03
N LEU A 134 -3.14 10.07 -14.82
CA LEU A 134 -2.21 11.03 -14.21
C LEU A 134 -0.80 10.90 -14.75
N GLY A 135 -0.34 9.69 -15.04
CA GLY A 135 0.98 9.45 -15.63
C GLY A 135 1.09 9.77 -17.11
N SER A 136 -0.03 9.84 -17.83
CA SER A 136 -0.05 10.25 -19.25
C SER A 136 -0.01 11.77 -19.46
N ARG A 137 -0.12 12.56 -18.39
CA ARG A 137 -0.05 14.03 -18.47
C ARG A 137 1.41 14.47 -18.40
N SER A 138 1.87 15.11 -19.47
CA SER A 138 3.23 15.69 -19.62
C SER A 138 3.66 16.61 -18.46
N GLU A 139 2.72 17.16 -17.70
CA GLU A 139 3.02 18.05 -16.56
C GLU A 139 3.34 17.32 -15.24
N ASN A 140 3.15 16.00 -15.17
CA ASN A 140 3.51 15.19 -13.99
C ASN A 140 4.71 14.30 -14.33
N GLU A 141 5.88 14.56 -13.74
CA GLU A 141 7.12 13.77 -13.91
C GLU A 141 7.05 12.34 -13.30
N ARG A 142 5.87 11.87 -12.88
CA ARG A 142 5.75 10.56 -12.22
C ARG A 142 5.70 9.43 -13.24
N THR A 143 6.80 8.66 -13.31
CA THR A 143 6.81 7.38 -14.01
C THR A 143 5.88 6.38 -13.35
N ILE A 144 4.95 5.81 -14.12
CA ILE A 144 4.11 4.71 -13.67
C ILE A 144 4.78 3.38 -14.00
N ARG A 145 4.87 2.53 -12.98
CA ARG A 145 5.27 1.13 -13.07
C ARG A 145 4.10 0.26 -12.64
N ILE A 146 3.83 -0.79 -13.39
CA ILE A 146 2.83 -1.81 -13.06
C ILE A 146 3.59 -3.06 -12.63
N VAL A 147 3.36 -3.49 -11.39
CA VAL A 147 3.72 -4.82 -10.92
C VAL A 147 2.44 -5.63 -10.90
N MET A 148 2.39 -6.71 -11.66
CA MET A 148 1.19 -7.50 -11.90
C MET A 148 1.45 -8.97 -11.59
N THR A 149 0.48 -9.61 -10.94
CA THR A 149 0.46 -11.06 -10.78
C THR A 149 -0.53 -11.64 -11.80
N ASP A 150 -0.03 -12.35 -12.79
CA ASP A 150 -0.87 -13.15 -13.69
C ASP A 150 -1.39 -14.35 -12.90
N VAL A 151 -2.69 -14.65 -13.03
CA VAL A 151 -3.34 -15.79 -12.36
C VAL A 151 -4.18 -16.55 -13.39
N GLU A 152 -3.94 -17.86 -13.50
CA GLU A 152 -4.65 -18.73 -14.44
C GLU A 152 -5.10 -20.01 -13.71
N LYS A 153 -6.31 -20.49 -14.00
CA LYS A 153 -6.74 -21.82 -13.52
C LYS A 153 -5.99 -22.92 -14.24
N LEU A 154 -5.62 -23.97 -13.51
CA LEU A 154 -4.93 -25.13 -14.07
C LEU A 154 -5.81 -25.92 -15.05
N ASP A 155 -7.13 -25.83 -14.91
CA ASP A 155 -8.10 -26.47 -15.81
C ASP A 155 -8.32 -25.70 -17.13
N GLY A 156 -7.68 -24.53 -17.29
CA GLY A 156 -7.80 -23.67 -18.47
C GLY A 156 -9.12 -22.89 -18.56
N SER A 157 -10.02 -23.02 -17.57
CA SER A 157 -11.23 -22.20 -17.51
C SER A 157 -10.93 -20.77 -17.06
N GLY A 158 -11.81 -19.83 -17.43
CA GLY A 158 -11.72 -18.45 -16.98
C GLY A 158 -12.28 -18.23 -15.57
N PHE A 159 -12.06 -17.03 -15.04
CA PHE A 159 -12.78 -16.51 -13.89
C PHE A 159 -13.97 -15.66 -14.35
N GLU A 160 -15.09 -15.76 -13.64
CA GLU A 160 -16.19 -14.80 -13.80
C GLU A 160 -15.79 -13.50 -13.09
N CYS A 161 -15.69 -12.41 -13.86
CA CYS A 161 -15.24 -11.11 -13.37
C CYS A 161 -16.25 -10.03 -13.76
N ASP A 162 -16.57 -9.14 -12.82
CA ASP A 162 -17.38 -7.94 -13.07
C ASP A 162 -16.53 -6.65 -13.18
N THR A 163 -15.26 -6.75 -12.80
CA THR A 163 -14.32 -5.65 -12.67
C THR A 163 -13.00 -6.03 -13.33
N PHE A 164 -12.52 -5.18 -14.24
CA PHE A 164 -11.32 -5.44 -15.03
C PHE A 164 -10.25 -4.36 -14.80
N PHE A 165 -8.99 -4.73 -14.98
CA PHE A 165 -7.90 -3.75 -15.03
C PHE A 165 -8.09 -2.85 -16.26
N PRO A 166 -7.87 -1.52 -16.15
CA PRO A 166 -8.19 -0.57 -17.22
C PRO A 166 -7.31 -0.67 -18.47
N VAL A 167 -6.26 -1.49 -18.46
CA VAL A 167 -5.39 -1.75 -19.61
C VAL A 167 -5.47 -3.25 -19.87
N ASP A 168 -5.82 -3.63 -21.09
CA ASP A 168 -5.84 -5.03 -21.47
C ASP A 168 -4.44 -5.54 -21.86
N ALA A 169 -4.36 -6.84 -22.12
CA ALA A 169 -3.10 -7.47 -22.54
C ALA A 169 -2.59 -6.93 -23.88
N GLU A 170 -3.47 -6.49 -24.79
CA GLU A 170 -3.03 -5.95 -26.08
C GLU A 170 -2.36 -4.60 -25.90
N GLU A 171 -2.94 -3.72 -25.08
CA GLU A 171 -2.34 -2.42 -24.78
C GLU A 171 -1.05 -2.55 -23.96
N LEU A 172 -0.96 -3.51 -23.02
CA LEU A 172 0.30 -3.79 -22.31
C LEU A 172 1.41 -4.35 -23.21
N ASN A 173 1.05 -4.95 -24.34
CA ASN A 173 1.99 -5.41 -25.38
C ASN A 173 2.11 -4.41 -26.53
N SER A 174 1.45 -3.26 -26.45
CA SER A 174 1.60 -2.17 -27.42
C SER A 174 2.89 -1.39 -27.17
N GLY A 175 3.32 -0.58 -28.14
CA GLY A 175 4.51 0.27 -28.01
C GLY A 175 4.47 1.25 -26.82
N LYS A 176 3.30 1.48 -26.19
CA LYS A 176 3.15 2.38 -25.02
C LYS A 176 3.73 1.81 -23.73
N TRP A 177 3.82 0.48 -23.61
CA TRP A 177 4.31 -0.20 -22.41
C TRP A 177 5.49 -1.09 -22.77
N ARG A 178 6.53 -1.03 -21.96
CA ARG A 178 7.67 -1.93 -22.03
C ARG A 178 7.55 -2.96 -20.92
N LYS A 179 7.38 -4.23 -21.30
CA LYS A 179 7.56 -5.35 -20.38
C LYS A 179 9.03 -5.39 -19.92
N VAL A 180 9.24 -5.51 -18.61
CA VAL A 180 10.59 -5.46 -18.01
C VAL A 180 11.08 -6.85 -17.61
N SER A 181 12.40 -6.97 -17.38
CA SER A 181 12.99 -8.24 -16.95
C SER A 181 12.65 -8.56 -15.48
N PRO A 182 12.65 -9.84 -15.06
CA PRO A 182 12.42 -10.20 -13.66
C PRO A 182 13.44 -9.55 -12.68
N ALA A 183 14.68 -9.35 -13.12
CA ALA A 183 15.69 -8.62 -12.35
C ALA A 183 15.33 -7.14 -12.15
N GLU A 184 14.72 -6.50 -13.16
CA GLU A 184 14.24 -5.12 -13.03
C GLU A 184 13.03 -5.04 -12.06
N VAL A 185 12.11 -6.01 -12.12
CA VAL A 185 11.00 -6.10 -11.15
C VAL A 185 11.53 -6.32 -9.73
N THR A 186 12.51 -7.22 -9.55
CA THR A 186 13.20 -7.47 -8.28
C THR A 186 13.73 -6.17 -7.68
N GLY A 187 14.37 -5.33 -8.51
CA GLY A 187 14.85 -4.01 -8.10
C GLY A 187 13.74 -3.03 -7.68
N TRP A 188 12.52 -3.18 -8.20
CA TRP A 188 11.38 -2.34 -7.82
C TRP A 188 10.74 -2.77 -6.49
N VAL A 189 10.60 -4.08 -6.26
CA VAL A 189 9.86 -4.62 -5.10
C VAL A 189 10.76 -4.92 -3.89
N GLY A 190 12.06 -5.09 -4.10
CA GLY A 190 13.04 -5.36 -3.04
C GLY A 190 13.11 -6.83 -2.59
N GLU A 191 12.46 -7.73 -3.32
CA GLU A 191 12.50 -9.18 -3.12
C GLU A 191 12.67 -9.90 -4.46
N GLU A 192 13.16 -11.14 -4.43
CA GLU A 192 13.44 -11.91 -5.64
C GLU A 192 12.16 -12.20 -6.43
N VAL A 193 12.18 -11.84 -7.72
CA VAL A 193 11.12 -12.15 -8.68
C VAL A 193 11.73 -12.93 -9.84
N THR A 194 11.25 -14.17 -10.05
CA THR A 194 11.72 -15.06 -11.12
C THR A 194 11.00 -14.83 -12.45
N GLY A 195 9.74 -14.39 -12.39
CA GLY A 195 8.85 -14.31 -13.56
C GLY A 195 8.33 -15.67 -14.04
N GLU A 196 8.64 -16.74 -13.31
CA GLU A 196 8.21 -18.10 -13.62
C GLU A 196 6.82 -18.40 -13.03
N TRP A 197 6.12 -19.35 -13.63
CA TRP A 197 4.85 -19.83 -13.11
C TRP A 197 5.07 -20.74 -11.89
N THR A 198 4.32 -20.49 -10.84
CA THR A 198 4.25 -21.32 -9.63
C THR A 198 2.81 -21.79 -9.43
N GLU A 199 2.62 -23.08 -9.10
CA GLU A 199 1.29 -23.64 -8.83
C GLU A 199 0.89 -23.40 -7.38
N GLU A 200 -0.31 -22.89 -7.16
CA GLU A 200 -0.92 -22.65 -5.85
C GLU A 200 -2.36 -23.20 -5.85
N GLY A 201 -2.54 -24.43 -5.39
CA GLY A 201 -3.85 -25.07 -5.36
C GLY A 201 -4.37 -25.39 -6.76
N ASP A 202 -5.48 -24.76 -7.17
CA ASP A 202 -6.13 -24.93 -8.47
C ASP A 202 -5.72 -23.87 -9.51
N VAL A 203 -4.80 -22.97 -9.15
CA VAL A 203 -4.28 -21.93 -10.02
C VAL A 203 -2.77 -22.02 -10.18
N ARG A 204 -2.26 -21.38 -11.24
CA ARG A 204 -0.85 -20.98 -11.35
C ARG A 204 -0.75 -19.47 -11.34
N VAL A 205 0.34 -18.96 -10.76
CA VAL A 205 0.62 -17.54 -10.64
C VAL A 205 2.03 -17.21 -11.12
N ARG A 206 2.24 -16.02 -11.69
CA ARG A 206 3.57 -15.46 -11.91
C ARG A 206 3.55 -13.95 -11.73
N MET A 207 4.67 -13.38 -11.29
CA MET A 207 4.81 -11.93 -11.15
C MET A 207 5.57 -11.35 -12.36
N VAL A 208 5.02 -10.29 -12.94
CA VAL A 208 5.58 -9.58 -14.10
C VAL A 208 5.54 -8.08 -13.87
N GLY A 209 6.36 -7.35 -14.62
CA GLY A 209 6.39 -5.89 -14.57
C GLY A 209 6.31 -5.24 -15.94
N SER A 210 5.66 -4.08 -15.97
CA SER A 210 5.62 -3.19 -17.13
C SER A 210 5.87 -1.75 -16.70
N CYS A 211 6.59 -0.97 -17.50
CA CYS A 211 6.70 0.48 -17.32
C CYS A 211 6.29 1.19 -18.61
N VAL A 212 5.98 2.48 -18.51
CA VAL A 212 5.70 3.30 -19.70
C VAL A 212 6.95 3.32 -20.60
N SER A 213 6.74 3.11 -21.90
CA SER A 213 7.78 3.32 -22.91
C SER A 213 7.99 4.82 -23.08
N ILE A 214 9.19 5.30 -22.79
CA ILE A 214 9.60 6.65 -23.15
C ILE A 214 10.10 6.53 -24.59
N GLU A 215 9.36 7.12 -25.54
CA GLU A 215 9.88 7.39 -26.89
C GLU A 215 10.92 8.53 -26.86
#